data_AF-A0A819MSW3-F1
#
_entry.id   AF-A0A819MSW3-F1
#
_cell.length_a   1.000
_cell.length_b   1.000
_cell.length_c   1.000
_cell.angle_alpha   90.00
_cell.angle_beta   90.00
_cell.angle_gamma   90.00
#
_symmetry.space_group_name_H-M   'P 1'
#
loop_
_entity.id
_entity.type
_entity.pdbx_description
1 polymer ?
#
loop_
_entity_poly.entity_id
_entity_poly.type
_entity_poly.pdbx_seq_one_letter_code
_entity_poly.pdbx_strand_id
1 'polypeptide(L)'
;MNQNDDQILLSNTSIEGLTSSRQLSFSNSDLDDITVDDDDDIDDDCLDSIDEVQHILQTFGKNDCSTSSIDYFDSRRYEIMYEIMNIEKQFDELKNILYEESVLLIDRKLLSIQNEEAPEYQNELKKLYDEMKIDLEIAKQRHRIELQALENSTESELLSLEQTLENEKFLLQYNIREDIEQKIHELETLKMETQLCANILQEILPSEQQQQLQTISTNKKRFDNSETIKQNVKKRRLNGTKKIVEKDNLAIFYQLSDINIIEDWTLIQTSLQQSSTILDESDDNNNDNEKSDNYVDDNDSNRLVHMSNIDC
;
A
#
# COMPACT_ATOMS: atom_id res chain seq x y z
N MET A 1 8.13 5.32 -57.58
CA MET A 1 6.84 5.27 -58.31
C MET A 1 5.96 4.24 -57.63
N ASN A 2 4.71 4.63 -57.36
CA ASN A 2 3.64 3.95 -56.59
C ASN A 2 3.88 3.98 -55.07
N GLN A 3 3.28 4.85 -54.24
CA GLN A 3 1.91 5.41 -54.21
C GLN A 3 0.84 4.32 -54.23
N ASN A 4 0.30 4.00 -53.04
CA ASN A 4 -1.14 4.03 -52.78
C ASN A 4 -1.41 3.99 -51.27
N ASP A 5 -2.29 4.91 -50.89
CA ASP A 5 -2.68 5.35 -49.57
C ASP A 5 -3.80 4.49 -48.93
N ASP A 6 -4.04 4.81 -47.65
CA ASP A 6 -5.31 4.76 -46.90
C ASP A 6 -5.91 3.39 -46.48
N GLN A 7 -5.96 3.14 -45.17
CA GLN A 7 -7.12 3.49 -44.33
C GLN A 7 -6.90 3.01 -42.88
N ILE A 8 -6.78 3.96 -41.96
CA ILE A 8 -6.80 3.74 -40.50
C ILE A 8 -8.26 3.75 -40.06
N LEU A 9 -8.72 2.63 -39.51
CA LEU A 9 -10.03 2.51 -38.89
C LEU A 9 -9.99 3.12 -37.48
N LEU A 10 -10.49 4.34 -37.32
CA LEU A 10 -10.83 4.93 -36.03
C LEU A 10 -12.23 4.46 -35.64
N SER A 11 -12.31 3.49 -34.73
CA SER A 11 -13.55 3.18 -34.02
C SER A 11 -13.68 4.10 -32.81
N ASN A 12 -14.57 5.08 -32.94
CA ASN A 12 -15.11 5.87 -31.85
C ASN A 12 -15.92 4.96 -30.91
N THR A 13 -15.52 4.88 -29.64
CA THR A 13 -16.34 4.28 -28.60
C THR A 13 -16.90 5.40 -27.73
N SER A 14 -18.22 5.51 -27.78
CA SER A 14 -19.05 6.50 -27.10
C SER A 14 -18.76 6.58 -25.60
N ILE A 15 -18.61 7.83 -25.14
CA ILE A 15 -18.68 8.23 -23.74
C ILE A 15 -20.17 8.40 -23.42
N GLU A 16 -20.76 7.43 -22.72
CA GLU A 16 -22.03 7.61 -22.02
C GLU A 16 -21.93 7.11 -20.58
N GLY A 17 -22.16 8.03 -19.65
CA GLY A 17 -22.90 7.77 -18.43
C GLY A 17 -22.17 7.10 -17.27
N LEU A 18 -21.45 7.89 -16.46
CA LEU A 18 -21.36 7.67 -15.02
C LEU A 18 -21.42 9.03 -14.28
N THR A 19 -22.63 9.51 -14.04
CA THR A 19 -22.90 10.50 -13.00
C THR A 19 -22.78 9.78 -11.65
N SER A 20 -21.61 9.84 -11.02
CA SER A 20 -21.45 9.41 -9.63
C SER A 20 -21.33 10.65 -8.76
N SER A 21 -22.45 11.00 -8.13
CA SER A 21 -22.57 12.05 -7.13
C SER A 21 -21.62 11.77 -5.96
N ARG A 22 -20.49 12.49 -5.90
CA ARG A 22 -19.65 12.53 -4.71
C ARG A 22 -20.15 13.66 -3.83
N GLN A 23 -20.91 13.28 -2.80
CA GLN A 23 -21.28 14.17 -1.70
C GLN A 23 -19.99 14.66 -1.02
N LEU A 24 -19.71 15.95 -1.14
CA LEU A 24 -18.71 16.63 -0.34
C LEU A 24 -19.36 16.99 1.00
N SER A 25 -19.08 16.21 2.03
CA SER A 25 -19.29 16.62 3.41
C SER A 25 -18.24 17.67 3.76
N PHE A 26 -18.60 18.95 3.62
CA PHE A 26 -17.86 20.04 4.24
C PHE A 26 -18.14 20.01 5.74
N SER A 27 -17.18 19.50 6.51
CA SER A 27 -17.11 19.73 7.96
C SER A 27 -16.65 21.17 8.18
N ASN A 28 -17.60 22.09 8.29
CA ASN A 28 -17.39 23.39 8.90
C ASN A 28 -17.54 23.23 10.41
N SER A 29 -16.41 23.05 11.09
CA SER A 29 -16.28 23.27 12.52
C SER A 29 -14.92 23.90 12.71
N ASP A 30 -14.89 25.02 13.44
CA ASP A 30 -13.73 25.83 13.85
C ASP A 30 -13.66 27.19 13.14
N LEU A 31 -14.54 28.10 13.57
CA LEU A 31 -14.33 29.55 13.58
C LEU A 31 -15.41 30.22 14.44
N ASP A 32 -15.45 29.85 15.72
CA ASP A 32 -16.16 30.60 16.77
C ASP A 32 -15.09 31.10 17.74
N ASP A 33 -14.59 32.34 17.55
CA ASP A 33 -14.30 33.29 18.64
C ASP A 33 -13.86 34.65 18.06
N ILE A 34 -14.84 35.51 17.76
CA ILE A 34 -14.63 36.96 17.77
C ILE A 34 -15.80 37.54 18.55
N THR A 35 -15.55 37.80 19.82
CA THR A 35 -16.37 38.67 20.64
C THR A 35 -16.30 40.07 20.03
N VAL A 36 -17.36 40.43 19.31
CA VAL A 36 -17.63 41.82 18.95
C VAL A 36 -18.09 42.48 20.25
N ASP A 37 -17.26 43.35 20.81
CA ASP A 37 -17.66 44.30 21.85
C ASP A 37 -18.69 45.26 21.22
N ASP A 38 -19.98 44.92 21.36
CA ASP A 38 -21.09 45.84 21.16
C ASP A 38 -21.20 46.74 22.41
N ASP A 39 -20.33 47.75 22.49
CA ASP A 39 -20.50 48.91 23.36
C ASP A 39 -20.57 50.17 22.48
N ASP A 40 -21.63 50.25 21.67
CA ASP A 40 -22.11 51.52 21.10
C ASP A 40 -23.28 52.02 21.95
N ASP A 41 -22.97 52.47 23.17
CA ASP A 41 -23.80 53.44 23.89
C ASP A 41 -23.79 54.75 23.11
N ILE A 42 -24.63 54.82 22.08
CA ILE A 42 -25.00 56.09 21.44
C ILE A 42 -25.93 56.79 22.43
N ASP A 43 -25.34 57.64 23.28
CA ASP A 43 -26.04 58.67 24.02
C ASP A 43 -26.73 59.61 23.02
N ASP A 44 -28.00 59.31 22.71
CA ASP A 44 -28.91 60.16 21.94
C ASP A 44 -29.46 61.30 22.82
N ASP A 45 -28.55 62.04 23.47
CA ASP A 45 -28.86 63.28 24.20
C ASP A 45 -28.91 64.46 23.22
N CYS A 46 -29.85 64.38 22.27
CA CYS A 46 -30.18 65.47 21.36
C CYS A 46 -31.58 66.03 21.65
N LEU A 47 -31.87 66.48 22.88
CA LEU A 47 -33.13 67.21 23.13
C LEU A 47 -33.14 68.30 24.22
N ASP A 48 -32.01 68.81 24.74
CA ASP A 48 -32.08 69.87 25.78
C ASP A 48 -31.23 71.15 25.57
N SER A 49 -30.76 71.42 24.34
CA SER A 49 -29.98 72.65 24.04
C SER A 49 -30.70 73.63 23.10
N ILE A 50 -32.02 73.74 23.17
CA ILE A 50 -32.72 74.91 22.61
C ILE A 50 -32.81 76.01 23.68
N ASP A 51 -33.14 75.64 24.93
CA ASP A 51 -33.27 76.58 26.04
C ASP A 51 -31.91 77.09 26.52
N GLU A 52 -30.86 76.28 26.45
CA GLU A 52 -29.51 76.69 26.81
C GLU A 52 -28.90 77.65 25.77
N VAL A 53 -29.11 77.38 24.47
CA VAL A 53 -28.72 78.29 23.38
C VAL A 53 -29.50 79.60 23.45
N GLN A 54 -30.79 79.56 23.80
CA GLN A 54 -31.61 80.75 23.95
C GLN A 54 -31.23 81.57 25.19
N HIS A 55 -30.82 80.93 26.29
CA HIS A 55 -30.31 81.59 27.50
C HIS A 55 -28.92 82.22 27.28
N ILE A 56 -28.05 81.57 26.50
CA ILE A 56 -26.76 82.11 26.06
C ILE A 56 -27.01 83.37 25.20
N LEU A 57 -27.91 83.31 24.22
CA LEU A 57 -28.22 84.46 23.36
C LEU A 57 -28.82 85.65 24.16
N GLN A 58 -29.67 85.37 25.15
CA GLN A 58 -30.29 86.36 26.03
C GLN A 58 -29.29 87.02 27.00
N THR A 59 -28.24 86.29 27.41
CA THR A 59 -27.19 86.81 28.31
C THR A 59 -26.10 87.58 27.58
N PHE A 60 -25.77 87.23 26.33
CA PHE A 60 -24.83 88.01 25.50
C PHE A 60 -25.43 89.29 24.92
N GLY A 61 -26.75 89.36 24.71
CA GLY A 61 -27.45 90.55 24.20
C GLY A 61 -27.63 91.72 25.18
N LYS A 62 -27.13 91.60 26.42
CA LYS A 62 -27.30 92.61 27.49
C LYS A 62 -26.04 93.44 27.79
N ASN A 63 -24.99 93.26 27.00
CA ASN A 63 -23.74 94.00 27.13
C ASN A 63 -23.64 94.98 25.96
N ASP A 64 -23.80 96.28 26.25
CA ASP A 64 -23.60 97.40 25.31
C ASP A 64 -22.13 97.53 24.90
N CYS A 65 -21.58 96.51 24.26
CA CYS A 65 -20.29 96.55 23.59
C CYS A 65 -20.56 96.78 22.10
N SER A 66 -20.07 97.89 21.55
CA SER A 66 -20.29 98.38 20.18
C SER A 66 -20.60 97.27 19.17
N THR A 67 -21.83 97.27 18.65
CA THR A 67 -22.40 96.30 17.69
C THR A 67 -21.51 96.07 16.45
N SER A 68 -20.66 97.04 16.11
CA SER A 68 -19.70 96.95 15.01
C SER A 68 -18.58 95.92 15.22
N SER A 69 -18.25 95.54 16.46
CA SER A 69 -17.18 94.57 16.73
C SER A 69 -17.68 93.12 16.78
N ILE A 70 -18.93 92.89 17.18
CA ILE A 70 -19.54 91.55 17.26
C ILE A 70 -19.87 91.01 15.86
N ASP A 71 -20.36 91.85 14.95
CA ASP A 71 -20.69 91.48 13.57
C ASP A 71 -19.47 90.98 12.77
N TYR A 72 -18.27 91.49 13.09
CA TYR A 72 -17.01 91.05 12.47
C TYR A 72 -16.64 89.61 12.87
N PHE A 73 -16.79 89.27 14.16
CA PHE A 73 -16.52 87.92 14.65
C PHE A 73 -17.54 86.90 14.13
N ASP A 74 -18.81 87.30 14.04
CA ASP A 74 -19.85 86.45 13.45
C ASP A 74 -19.59 86.23 11.94
N SER A 75 -19.23 87.27 11.20
CA SER A 75 -18.86 87.15 9.78
C SER A 75 -17.67 86.22 9.57
N ARG A 76 -16.64 86.32 10.41
CA ARG A 76 -15.47 85.43 10.34
C ARG A 76 -15.82 83.98 10.69
N ARG A 77 -16.73 83.77 11.65
CA ARG A 77 -17.24 82.42 11.99
C ARG A 77 -17.98 81.80 10.81
N TYR A 78 -18.84 82.57 10.13
CA TYR A 78 -19.54 82.09 8.94
C TYR A 78 -18.57 81.74 7.79
N GLU A 79 -17.53 82.54 7.59
CA GLU A 79 -16.50 82.25 6.58
C GLU A 79 -15.76 80.93 6.88
N ILE A 80 -15.35 80.71 8.14
CA ILE A 80 -14.70 79.47 8.57
C ILE A 80 -15.64 78.27 8.44
N MET A 81 -16.91 78.41 8.84
CA MET A 81 -17.91 77.34 8.70
C MET A 81 -18.13 76.98 7.23
N TYR A 82 -18.18 77.98 6.35
CA TYR A 82 -18.30 77.74 4.91
C TYR A 82 -17.06 77.05 4.34
N GLU A 83 -15.86 77.44 4.77
CA GLU A 83 -14.61 76.80 4.37
C GLU A 83 -14.55 75.34 4.85
N ILE A 84 -14.92 75.06 6.11
CA ILE A 84 -15.00 73.71 6.65
C ILE A 84 -16.01 72.86 5.88
N MET A 85 -17.22 73.37 5.63
CA MET A 85 -18.25 72.67 4.86
C MET A 85 -17.78 72.37 3.42
N ASN A 86 -17.02 73.29 2.81
CA ASN A 86 -16.44 73.07 1.49
C ASN A 86 -15.30 72.05 1.49
N ILE A 87 -14.51 71.98 2.56
CA ILE A 87 -13.47 70.94 2.76
C ILE A 87 -14.13 69.57 2.96
N GLU A 88 -15.16 69.50 3.79
CA GLU A 88 -15.91 68.28 4.06
C GLU A 88 -16.52 67.71 2.77
N LYS A 89 -17.15 68.57 1.96
CA LYS A 89 -17.64 68.18 0.64
C LYS A 89 -16.55 67.63 -0.28
N GLN A 90 -15.39 68.28 -0.35
CA GLN A 90 -14.25 67.79 -1.15
C GLN A 90 -13.73 66.45 -0.62
N PHE A 91 -13.73 66.25 0.69
CA PHE A 91 -13.33 65.00 1.31
C PHE A 91 -14.29 63.85 0.93
N ASP A 92 -15.60 64.10 0.97
CA ASP A 92 -16.60 63.11 0.54
C ASP A 92 -16.50 62.78 -0.96
N GLU A 93 -16.26 63.78 -1.81
CA GLU A 93 -16.01 63.58 -3.24
C GLU A 93 -14.77 62.71 -3.47
N LEU A 94 -13.66 62.97 -2.77
CA LEU A 94 -12.45 62.16 -2.84
C LEU A 94 -12.67 60.74 -2.33
N LYS A 95 -13.45 60.58 -1.26
CA LYS A 95 -13.80 59.27 -0.72
C LYS A 95 -14.59 58.44 -1.74
N ASN A 96 -15.55 59.05 -2.42
CA ASN A 96 -16.32 58.39 -3.48
C ASN A 96 -15.42 58.00 -4.66
N ILE A 97 -14.53 58.89 -5.11
CA ILE A 97 -13.57 58.58 -6.18
C ILE A 97 -12.68 57.39 -5.80
N LEU A 98 -12.18 57.34 -4.55
CA LEU A 98 -11.36 56.24 -4.08
C LEU A 98 -12.12 54.91 -4.06
N TYR A 99 -13.40 54.92 -3.65
CA TYR A 99 -14.24 53.72 -3.69
C TYR A 99 -14.48 53.25 -5.12
N GLU A 100 -14.83 54.16 -6.03
CA GLU A 100 -15.02 53.83 -7.45
C GLU A 100 -13.73 53.25 -8.07
N GLU A 101 -12.57 53.86 -7.81
CA GLU A 101 -11.28 53.34 -8.28
C GLU A 101 -10.97 51.96 -7.69
N SER A 102 -11.27 51.74 -6.41
CA SER A 102 -11.09 50.46 -5.75
C SER A 102 -11.95 49.36 -6.37
N VAL A 103 -13.22 49.67 -6.67
CA VAL A 103 -14.12 48.74 -7.38
C VAL A 103 -13.59 48.44 -8.78
N LEU A 104 -13.18 49.46 -9.53
CA LEU A 104 -12.64 49.28 -10.89
C LEU A 104 -11.34 48.44 -10.89
N LEU A 105 -10.48 48.60 -9.89
CA LEU A 105 -9.27 47.78 -9.74
C LEU A 105 -9.62 46.31 -9.49
N ILE A 106 -10.62 46.05 -8.64
CA ILE A 106 -11.12 44.70 -8.38
C ILE A 106 -11.72 44.12 -9.66
N ASP A 107 -12.59 44.85 -10.36
CA ASP A 107 -13.21 44.42 -11.61
C ASP A 107 -12.17 44.11 -12.68
N ARG A 108 -11.11 44.94 -12.79
CA ARG A 108 -10.00 44.68 -13.71
C ARG A 108 -9.23 43.41 -13.33
N LYS A 109 -9.00 43.17 -12.03
CA LYS A 109 -8.34 41.94 -11.56
C LYS A 109 -9.21 40.71 -11.84
N LEU A 110 -10.52 40.80 -11.62
CA LEU A 110 -11.48 39.75 -11.94
C LEU A 110 -11.52 39.46 -13.45
N LEU A 111 -11.53 40.49 -14.30
CA LEU A 111 -11.45 40.33 -15.75
C LEU A 111 -10.13 39.68 -16.17
N SER A 112 -9.00 40.05 -15.57
CA SER A 112 -7.71 39.42 -15.85
C SER A 112 -7.70 37.93 -15.46
N ILE A 113 -8.36 37.57 -14.35
CA ILE A 113 -8.55 36.17 -13.95
C ILE A 113 -9.47 35.45 -14.95
N GLN A 114 -10.59 36.06 -15.32
CA GLN A 114 -11.56 35.49 -16.26
C GLN A 114 -10.99 35.29 -17.67
N ASN A 115 -10.10 36.19 -18.11
CA ASN A 115 -9.40 36.09 -19.38
C ASN A 115 -8.17 35.19 -19.32
N GLU A 116 -7.94 34.49 -18.20
CA GLU A 116 -6.76 33.63 -17.97
C GLU A 116 -5.41 34.37 -18.09
N GLU A 117 -5.42 35.70 -18.00
CA GLU A 117 -4.24 36.56 -18.10
C GLU A 117 -3.58 36.80 -16.73
N ALA A 118 -4.24 36.38 -15.64
CA ALA A 118 -3.71 36.51 -14.28
C ALA A 118 -2.52 35.55 -14.08
N PRO A 119 -1.27 36.05 -14.04
CA PRO A 119 -0.08 35.20 -14.12
C PRO A 119 0.09 34.34 -12.86
N GLU A 120 -0.39 34.80 -11.71
CA GLU A 120 -0.35 34.07 -10.44
C GLU A 120 -1.10 32.73 -10.54
N TYR A 121 -2.31 32.74 -11.08
CA TYR A 121 -3.12 31.54 -11.25
C TYR A 121 -2.65 30.68 -12.42
N GLN A 122 -2.22 31.30 -13.52
CA GLN A 122 -1.75 30.56 -14.69
C GLN A 122 -0.46 29.79 -14.42
N ASN A 123 0.45 30.35 -13.61
CA ASN A 123 1.65 29.66 -13.20
C ASN A 123 1.34 28.44 -12.32
N GLU A 124 0.43 28.59 -11.35
CA GLU A 124 0.05 27.47 -10.48
C GLU A 124 -0.71 26.39 -11.27
N LEU A 125 -1.57 26.79 -12.22
CA LEU A 125 -2.26 25.86 -13.12
C LEU A 125 -1.27 25.07 -13.98
N LYS A 126 -0.25 25.74 -14.55
CA LYS A 126 0.79 25.08 -15.32
C LYS A 126 1.60 24.09 -14.46
N LYS A 127 1.97 24.50 -13.25
CA LYS A 127 2.68 23.63 -12.30
C LYS A 127 1.87 22.38 -11.96
N LEU A 128 0.57 22.53 -11.70
CA LEU A 128 -0.33 21.41 -11.45
C LEU A 128 -0.44 20.47 -12.67
N TYR A 129 -0.51 21.04 -13.88
CA TYR A 129 -0.52 20.25 -15.11
C TYR A 129 0.78 19.47 -15.32
N ASP A 130 1.93 20.10 -15.06
CA ASP A 130 3.24 19.46 -15.13
C ASP A 130 3.37 18.33 -14.09
N GLU A 131 2.88 18.54 -12.86
CA GLU A 131 2.83 17.53 -11.80
C GLU A 131 1.94 16.33 -12.20
N MET A 132 0.71 16.59 -12.68
CA MET A 132 -0.19 15.55 -13.17
C MET A 132 0.46 14.73 -14.30
N LYS A 133 1.19 15.38 -15.20
CA LYS A 133 1.89 14.71 -16.29
C LYS A 133 3.02 13.82 -15.78
N ILE A 134 3.76 14.26 -14.77
CA ILE A 134 4.81 13.46 -14.12
C ILE A 134 4.19 12.25 -13.44
N ASP A 135 3.10 12.42 -12.68
CA ASP A 135 2.41 11.32 -11.99
C ASP A 135 1.90 10.26 -12.97
N LEU A 136 1.36 10.70 -14.11
CA LEU A 136 0.91 9.81 -15.17
C LEU A 136 2.06 8.99 -15.76
N GLU A 137 3.22 9.61 -16.01
CA GLU A 137 4.39 8.88 -16.51
C GLU A 137 4.96 7.94 -15.45
N ILE A 138 5.00 8.33 -14.17
CA ILE A 138 5.40 7.46 -13.07
C ILE A 138 4.47 6.24 -12.98
N ALA A 139 3.15 6.45 -13.03
CA ALA A 139 2.16 5.37 -12.99
C ALA A 139 2.35 4.39 -14.15
N LYS A 140 2.60 4.91 -15.36
CA LYS A 140 2.87 4.10 -16.55
C LYS A 140 4.17 3.28 -16.41
N GLN A 141 5.24 3.87 -15.89
CA GLN A 141 6.50 3.16 -15.65
C GLN A 141 6.34 2.09 -14.57
N ARG A 142 5.66 2.40 -13.46
CA ARG A 142 5.33 1.43 -12.40
C ARG A 142 4.58 0.24 -12.97
N HIS A 143 3.54 0.48 -13.75
CA HIS A 143 2.75 -0.58 -14.38
C HIS A 143 3.61 -1.46 -15.31
N ARG A 144 4.50 -0.84 -16.11
CA ARG A 144 5.42 -1.59 -16.97
C ARG A 144 6.37 -2.49 -16.17
N ILE A 145 6.94 -1.97 -15.08
CA ILE A 145 7.86 -2.71 -14.22
C ILE A 145 7.12 -3.85 -13.51
N GLU A 146 5.91 -3.60 -13.01
CA GLU A 146 5.08 -4.62 -12.37
C GLU A 146 4.73 -5.76 -13.33
N LEU A 147 4.35 -5.44 -14.57
CA LEU A 147 4.07 -6.43 -15.61
C LEU A 147 5.30 -7.27 -15.93
N GLN A 148 6.47 -6.63 -16.09
CA GLN A 148 7.73 -7.34 -16.30
C GLN A 148 8.14 -8.21 -15.10
N ALA A 149 7.91 -7.74 -13.87
CA ALA A 149 8.20 -8.50 -12.66
C ALA A 149 7.30 -9.74 -12.56
N LEU A 150 6.02 -9.61 -12.93
CA LEU A 150 5.09 -10.73 -12.97
C LEU A 150 5.51 -11.76 -14.04
N GLU A 151 5.85 -11.31 -15.25
CA GLU A 151 6.36 -12.19 -16.32
C GLU A 151 7.59 -12.96 -15.84
N ASN A 152 8.59 -12.27 -15.31
CA ASN A 152 9.81 -12.90 -14.77
C ASN A 152 9.51 -13.89 -13.64
N SER A 153 8.59 -13.55 -12.73
CA SER A 153 8.17 -14.44 -11.64
C SER A 153 7.59 -15.73 -12.20
N THR A 154 6.64 -15.62 -13.15
CA THR A 154 6.00 -16.80 -13.77
C THR A 154 6.99 -17.65 -14.56
N GLU A 155 7.93 -17.02 -15.27
CA GLU A 155 8.98 -17.72 -16.00
C GLU A 155 9.92 -18.48 -15.04
N SER A 156 10.33 -17.82 -13.96
CA SER A 156 11.20 -18.44 -12.94
C SER A 156 10.52 -19.60 -12.21
N GLU A 157 9.22 -19.49 -11.93
CA GLU A 157 8.43 -20.55 -11.32
C GLU A 157 8.29 -21.74 -12.28
N LEU A 158 8.00 -21.49 -13.56
CA LEU A 158 7.92 -22.52 -14.59
C LEU A 158 9.24 -23.29 -14.70
N LEU A 159 10.37 -22.57 -14.79
CA LEU A 159 11.71 -23.18 -14.84
C LEU A 159 12.01 -24.02 -13.59
N SER A 160 11.65 -23.52 -12.40
CA SER A 160 11.81 -24.24 -11.15
C SER A 160 11.00 -25.54 -11.11
N LEU A 161 9.74 -25.49 -11.57
CA LEU A 161 8.88 -26.66 -11.66
C LEU A 161 9.38 -27.68 -12.69
N GLU A 162 9.84 -27.23 -13.85
CA GLU A 162 10.42 -28.11 -14.87
C GLU A 162 11.67 -28.82 -14.35
N GLN A 163 12.57 -28.09 -13.69
CA GLN A 163 13.76 -28.68 -13.07
C GLN A 163 13.40 -29.67 -11.96
N THR A 164 12.42 -29.32 -11.12
CA THR A 164 11.94 -30.20 -10.05
C THR A 164 11.37 -31.50 -10.63
N LEU A 165 10.55 -31.41 -11.67
CA LEU A 165 9.97 -32.57 -12.34
C LEU A 165 11.05 -33.47 -12.94
N GLU A 166 12.06 -32.91 -13.61
CA GLU A 166 13.14 -33.70 -14.20
C GLU A 166 14.00 -34.36 -13.10
N ASN A 167 14.24 -33.66 -11.99
CA ASN A 167 14.95 -34.21 -10.83
C ASN A 167 14.18 -35.37 -10.19
N GLU A 168 12.87 -35.23 -9.98
CA GLU A 168 12.02 -36.30 -9.44
C GLU A 168 11.98 -37.52 -10.36
N LYS A 169 11.88 -37.29 -11.68
CA LYS A 169 11.95 -38.35 -12.69
C LYS A 169 13.29 -39.07 -12.65
N PHE A 170 14.39 -38.34 -12.54
CA PHE A 170 15.73 -38.92 -12.41
C PHE A 170 15.87 -39.73 -11.11
N LEU A 171 15.43 -39.18 -9.98
CA LEU A 171 15.49 -39.85 -8.68
C LEU A 171 14.64 -41.13 -8.68
N LEU A 172 13.44 -41.09 -9.25
CA LEU A 172 12.60 -42.27 -9.38
C LEU A 172 13.25 -43.35 -10.25
N GLN A 173 13.88 -42.98 -11.37
CA GLN A 173 14.61 -43.92 -12.21
C GLN A 173 15.81 -44.53 -11.47
N TYR A 174 16.52 -43.73 -10.70
CA TYR A 174 17.63 -44.19 -9.86
C TYR A 174 17.15 -45.18 -8.80
N ASN A 175 16.10 -44.83 -8.04
CA ASN A 175 15.53 -45.71 -7.02
C ASN A 175 15.05 -47.04 -7.61
N ILE A 176 14.36 -47.02 -8.75
CA ILE A 176 13.92 -48.26 -9.43
C ILE A 176 15.12 -49.11 -9.85
N ARG A 177 16.19 -48.48 -10.35
CA ARG A 177 17.41 -49.20 -10.72
C ARG A 177 18.06 -49.83 -9.50
N GLU A 178 18.21 -49.07 -8.43
CA GLU A 178 18.79 -49.53 -7.17
C GLU A 178 17.98 -50.70 -6.60
N ASP A 179 16.64 -50.61 -6.55
CA ASP A 179 15.76 -51.70 -6.10
C ASP A 179 15.98 -52.99 -6.92
N ILE A 180 16.15 -52.85 -8.25
CA ILE A 180 16.42 -54.00 -9.14
C ILE A 180 17.80 -54.58 -8.86
N GLU A 181 18.83 -53.75 -8.70
CA GLU A 181 20.20 -54.19 -8.40
C GLU A 181 20.28 -54.89 -7.04
N GLN A 182 19.65 -54.32 -6.00
CA GLN A 182 19.50 -54.95 -4.70
C GLN A 182 18.79 -56.30 -4.81
N LYS A 183 17.72 -56.38 -5.63
CA LYS A 183 16.99 -57.64 -5.80
C LYS A 183 17.81 -58.71 -6.53
N ILE A 184 18.62 -58.30 -7.51
CA ILE A 184 19.57 -59.19 -8.18
C ILE A 184 20.58 -59.72 -7.16
N HIS A 185 21.18 -58.84 -6.36
CA HIS A 185 22.16 -59.21 -5.35
C HIS A 185 21.60 -60.18 -4.30
N GLU A 186 20.38 -59.94 -3.83
CA GLU A 186 19.67 -60.83 -2.90
C GLU A 186 19.47 -62.24 -3.51
N LEU A 187 19.07 -62.32 -4.78
CA LEU A 187 18.88 -63.59 -5.49
C LEU A 187 20.21 -64.32 -5.74
N GLU A 188 21.28 -63.60 -6.04
CA GLU A 188 22.62 -64.16 -6.19
C GLU A 188 23.13 -64.72 -4.87
N THR A 189 22.93 -64.00 -3.78
CA THR A 189 23.28 -64.44 -2.42
C THR A 189 22.50 -65.70 -2.05
N LEU A 190 21.18 -65.71 -2.24
CA LEU A 190 20.33 -66.88 -1.97
C LEU A 190 20.73 -68.09 -2.84
N LYS A 191 21.13 -67.87 -4.09
CA LYS A 191 21.64 -68.92 -4.97
C LYS A 191 22.94 -69.52 -4.43
N MET A 192 23.88 -68.69 -3.98
CA MET A 192 25.13 -69.14 -3.36
C MET A 192 24.87 -69.91 -2.07
N GLU A 193 23.97 -69.43 -1.21
CA GLU A 193 23.55 -70.13 0.02
C GLU A 193 22.93 -71.49 -0.30
N THR A 194 22.01 -71.54 -1.27
CA THR A 194 21.37 -72.80 -1.70
C THR A 194 22.40 -73.78 -2.25
N GLN A 195 23.34 -73.30 -3.06
CA GLN A 195 24.42 -74.12 -3.60
C GLN A 195 25.34 -74.65 -2.50
N LEU A 196 25.67 -73.83 -1.49
CA LEU A 196 26.44 -74.26 -0.32
C LEU A 196 25.68 -75.34 0.46
N CYS A 197 24.40 -75.15 0.75
CA CYS A 197 23.57 -76.16 1.42
C CYS A 197 23.53 -77.48 0.62
N ALA A 198 23.39 -77.42 -0.70
CA ALA A 198 23.41 -78.60 -1.56
C ALA A 198 24.74 -79.36 -1.49
N ASN A 199 25.87 -78.64 -1.52
CA ASN A 199 27.20 -79.23 -1.39
C ASN A 199 27.40 -79.91 -0.03
N ILE A 200 27.00 -79.24 1.07
CA ILE A 200 27.09 -79.79 2.43
C ILE A 200 26.24 -81.07 2.56
N LEU A 201 25.01 -81.06 2.04
CA LEU A 201 24.14 -82.25 2.04
C LEU A 201 24.77 -83.42 1.26
N GLN A 202 25.44 -83.13 0.15
CA GLN A 202 26.13 -84.14 -0.65
C GLN A 202 27.33 -84.75 0.08
N GLU A 203 28.02 -83.98 0.93
CA GLU A 203 29.16 -84.42 1.74
C GLU A 203 28.75 -85.24 2.97
N ILE A 204 27.60 -84.95 3.58
CA ILE A 204 27.09 -85.64 4.78
C ILE A 204 26.34 -86.95 4.45
N LEU A 205 25.80 -87.10 3.24
CA LEU A 205 25.06 -88.29 2.82
C LEU A 205 26.01 -89.46 2.47
N PRO A 206 25.90 -90.65 3.12
CA PRO A 206 26.71 -91.82 2.77
C PRO A 206 26.41 -92.33 1.36
N SER A 207 27.46 -92.75 0.65
CA SER A 207 27.47 -93.08 -0.78
C SER A 207 26.44 -94.12 -1.24
N GLU A 208 25.87 -94.94 -0.33
CA GLU A 208 24.82 -95.91 -0.65
C GLU A 208 23.46 -95.28 -0.96
N GLN A 209 23.11 -94.11 -0.39
CA GLN A 209 21.85 -93.42 -0.70
C GLN A 209 21.95 -92.50 -1.93
N GLN A 210 23.15 -92.13 -2.35
CA GLN A 210 23.36 -91.27 -3.52
C GLN A 210 22.93 -91.93 -4.84
N GLN A 211 22.98 -93.27 -4.95
CA GLN A 211 22.49 -94.00 -6.13
C GLN A 211 20.96 -94.07 -6.21
N GLN A 212 20.24 -94.00 -5.08
CA GLN A 212 18.76 -94.06 -5.07
C GLN A 212 18.09 -92.71 -5.40
N LEU A 213 18.76 -91.57 -5.21
CA LEU A 213 18.19 -90.25 -5.51
C LEU A 213 18.47 -89.77 -6.96
N GLN A 214 19.53 -90.26 -7.62
CA GLN A 214 19.78 -89.94 -9.04
C GLN A 214 18.73 -90.55 -9.98
N THR A 215 18.04 -91.62 -9.55
CA THR A 215 16.97 -92.26 -10.35
C THR A 215 15.62 -91.56 -10.26
N ILE A 216 15.44 -90.60 -9.33
CA ILE A 216 14.18 -89.86 -9.17
C ILE A 216 14.21 -88.51 -9.93
N SER A 217 15.38 -88.02 -10.33
CA SER A 217 15.56 -86.64 -10.84
C SER A 217 15.58 -86.48 -12.38
N THR A 218 15.34 -87.51 -13.19
CA THR A 218 15.35 -87.36 -14.67
C THR A 218 13.99 -87.08 -15.30
N ASN A 219 12.90 -87.02 -14.51
CA ASN A 219 11.56 -86.71 -15.01
C ASN A 219 11.11 -85.29 -14.65
N LYS A 220 11.73 -84.28 -15.27
CA LYS A 220 11.07 -82.99 -15.49
C LYS A 220 11.59 -82.25 -16.74
N LYS A 221 11.63 -82.95 -17.87
CA LYS A 221 11.40 -82.30 -19.17
C LYS A 221 9.92 -82.41 -19.49
N ARG A 222 9.35 -81.31 -19.98
CA ARG A 222 7.93 -81.01 -20.24
C ARG A 222 7.23 -80.28 -19.09
N PHE A 223 7.63 -79.02 -18.88
CA PHE A 223 6.61 -78.01 -18.59
C PHE A 223 6.29 -77.37 -19.94
N ASP A 224 5.10 -77.67 -20.43
CA ASP A 224 4.57 -77.16 -21.68
C ASP A 224 4.60 -75.63 -21.70
N ASN A 225 5.05 -75.10 -22.85
CA ASN A 225 4.68 -73.79 -23.34
C ASN A 225 3.16 -73.78 -23.57
N SER A 226 2.40 -73.58 -22.49
CA SER A 226 0.98 -73.23 -22.58
C SER A 226 0.87 -71.72 -22.51
N GLU A 227 0.36 -71.13 -23.58
CA GLU A 227 0.04 -69.71 -23.79
C GLU A 227 -0.97 -69.11 -22.78
N THR A 228 -1.17 -69.72 -21.62
CA THR A 228 -2.21 -69.34 -20.64
C THR A 228 -1.70 -68.49 -19.47
N ILE A 229 -0.39 -68.25 -19.34
CA ILE A 229 0.19 -67.40 -18.26
C ILE A 229 0.36 -65.92 -18.69
N LYS A 230 -0.06 -65.52 -19.89
CA LYS A 230 -0.05 -64.09 -20.27
C LYS A 230 -1.33 -63.32 -19.94
N GLN A 231 -2.36 -64.00 -19.40
CA GLN A 231 -3.65 -63.34 -19.11
C GLN A 231 -3.88 -63.02 -17.62
N ASN A 232 -3.03 -63.48 -16.69
CA ASN A 232 -3.27 -63.32 -15.24
C ASN A 232 -2.33 -62.39 -14.48
N VAL A 233 -1.40 -61.69 -15.16
CA VAL A 233 -0.57 -60.65 -14.53
C VAL A 233 -1.22 -59.26 -14.61
N LYS A 234 -2.15 -59.03 -15.56
CA LYS A 234 -2.93 -57.77 -15.65
C LYS A 234 -4.12 -57.65 -14.70
N LYS A 235 -4.37 -58.65 -13.82
CA LYS A 235 -5.50 -58.61 -12.86
C LYS A 235 -5.09 -58.69 -11.38
N ARG A 236 -3.80 -58.64 -11.04
CA ARG A 236 -3.34 -58.74 -9.64
C ARG A 236 -2.52 -57.57 -9.11
N ARG A 237 -2.70 -56.38 -9.70
CA ARG A 237 -2.42 -55.10 -9.05
C ARG A 237 -3.57 -54.13 -9.29
N LEU A 238 -4.73 -54.49 -8.76
CA LEU A 238 -5.79 -53.52 -8.44
C LEU A 238 -6.50 -53.94 -7.15
N ASN A 239 -5.71 -54.22 -6.12
CA ASN A 239 -6.16 -54.12 -4.74
C ASN A 239 -5.48 -52.89 -4.11
N GLY A 240 -5.53 -51.76 -4.82
CA GLY A 240 -5.69 -50.49 -4.13
C GLY A 240 -7.17 -50.44 -3.79
N THR A 241 -7.50 -50.57 -2.52
CA THR A 241 -8.80 -50.28 -1.95
C THR A 241 -9.26 -48.91 -2.46
N LYS A 242 -10.01 -48.89 -3.56
CA LYS A 242 -10.96 -47.81 -3.81
C LYS A 242 -12.01 -47.95 -2.72
N LYS A 243 -11.73 -47.34 -1.56
CA LYS A 243 -12.77 -46.95 -0.63
C LYS A 243 -13.69 -46.05 -1.43
N ILE A 244 -14.90 -46.53 -1.67
CA ILE A 244 -16.03 -45.67 -2.01
C ILE A 244 -16.08 -44.66 -0.87
N VAL A 245 -15.72 -43.42 -1.16
CA VAL A 245 -15.81 -42.33 -0.20
C VAL A 245 -17.30 -42.13 0.04
N GLU A 246 -17.79 -42.59 1.19
CA GLU A 246 -19.08 -42.19 1.72
C GLU A 246 -19.12 -40.65 1.69
N LYS A 247 -20.19 -40.10 1.09
CA LYS A 247 -20.40 -38.67 0.88
C LYS A 247 -20.35 -37.83 2.17
N ASP A 248 -20.29 -38.47 3.33
CA ASP A 248 -20.34 -37.84 4.64
C ASP A 248 -18.95 -37.69 5.29
N ASN A 249 -17.88 -38.16 4.65
CA ASN A 249 -16.49 -37.98 5.13
C ASN A 249 -15.71 -36.99 4.27
N LEU A 250 -16.30 -35.82 4.00
CA LEU A 250 -15.60 -34.65 3.49
C LEU A 250 -14.86 -33.93 4.63
N ALA A 251 -13.99 -34.64 5.34
CA ALA A 251 -13.01 -34.01 6.21
C ALA A 251 -11.82 -33.61 5.33
N ILE A 252 -11.71 -32.32 5.02
CA ILE A 252 -10.50 -31.76 4.42
C ILE A 252 -9.41 -31.88 5.47
N PHE A 253 -8.59 -32.92 5.39
CA PHE A 253 -7.35 -32.98 6.13
C PHE A 253 -6.36 -32.05 5.41
N TYR A 254 -6.26 -30.82 5.90
CA TYR A 254 -5.12 -29.96 5.59
C TYR A 254 -3.89 -30.62 6.21
N GLN A 255 -3.18 -31.42 5.43
CA GLN A 255 -1.83 -31.83 5.79
C GLN A 255 -0.92 -30.64 5.49
N LEU A 256 -0.83 -29.71 6.44
CA LEU A 256 0.19 -28.66 6.41
C LEU A 256 1.56 -29.34 6.39
N SER A 257 2.47 -28.84 5.55
CA SER A 257 3.87 -29.26 5.59
C SER A 257 4.50 -28.82 6.91
N ASP A 258 5.50 -29.56 7.40
CA ASP A 258 6.21 -29.21 8.64
C ASP A 258 6.77 -27.78 8.60
N ILE A 259 7.15 -27.29 7.40
CA ILE A 259 7.59 -25.91 7.15
C ILE A 259 6.49 -24.89 7.46
N ASN A 260 5.28 -25.09 6.95
CA ASN A 260 4.16 -24.17 7.18
C ASN A 260 3.73 -24.18 8.65
N ILE A 261 3.79 -25.34 9.31
CA ILE A 261 3.50 -25.47 10.74
C ILE A 261 4.52 -24.66 11.57
N ILE A 262 5.80 -24.74 11.21
CA ILE A 262 6.87 -23.99 11.89
C ILE A 262 6.72 -22.49 11.64
N GLU A 263 6.41 -22.06 10.42
CA GLU A 263 6.17 -20.65 10.09
C GLU A 263 4.99 -20.07 10.88
N ASP A 264 3.84 -20.75 10.88
CA ASP A 264 2.67 -20.34 11.67
C ASP A 264 2.99 -20.33 13.17
N TRP A 265 3.74 -21.31 13.67
CA TRP A 265 4.17 -21.34 15.07
C TRP A 265 5.08 -20.16 15.42
N THR A 266 6.00 -19.77 14.52
CA THR A 266 6.83 -18.57 14.73
C THR A 266 6.01 -17.28 14.71
N LEU A 267 5.01 -17.17 13.83
CA LEU A 267 4.08 -16.03 13.80
C LEU A 267 3.26 -15.92 15.09
N ILE A 268 2.81 -17.06 15.61
CA ILE A 268 2.11 -17.12 16.89
C ILE A 268 3.03 -16.69 18.03
N GLN A 269 4.26 -17.21 18.08
CA GLN A 269 5.23 -16.84 19.13
C GLN A 269 5.57 -15.36 19.12
N THR A 270 5.83 -14.77 17.95
CA THR A 270 6.14 -13.33 17.83
C THR A 270 4.95 -12.47 18.23
N SER A 271 3.73 -12.88 17.87
CA SER A 271 2.49 -12.18 18.28
C SER A 271 2.25 -12.28 19.78
N LEU A 272 2.50 -13.44 20.40
CA LEU A 272 2.41 -13.58 21.85
C LEU A 272 3.45 -12.70 22.55
N GLN A 273 4.67 -12.63 22.03
CA GLN A 273 5.76 -11.85 22.60
C GLN A 273 5.47 -10.34 22.51
N GLN A 274 4.88 -9.89 21.40
CA GLN A 274 4.37 -8.53 21.25
C GLN A 274 3.20 -8.24 22.20
N SER A 275 2.29 -9.21 22.41
CA SER A 275 1.19 -9.05 23.36
C SER A 275 1.64 -9.02 24.83
N SER A 276 2.71 -9.75 25.18
CA SER A 276 3.30 -9.69 26.52
C SER A 276 4.00 -8.36 26.79
N THR A 277 4.71 -7.80 25.79
CA THR A 277 5.33 -6.47 25.93
C THR A 277 4.31 -5.34 26.08
N ILE A 278 3.09 -5.51 25.55
CA ILE A 278 2.02 -4.50 25.65
C ILE A 278 1.31 -4.56 27.03
N LEU A 279 1.35 -5.69 27.74
CA LEU A 279 0.77 -5.80 29.07
C LEU A 279 1.72 -5.32 30.18
N ASP A 280 3.04 -5.42 29.99
CA ASP A 280 4.03 -4.96 30.96
C ASP A 280 4.27 -3.43 30.93
N GLU A 281 3.80 -2.70 29.90
CA GLU A 281 3.90 -1.22 29.84
C GLU A 281 2.72 -0.47 30.51
N SER A 282 1.74 -1.18 31.06
CA SER A 282 0.53 -0.56 31.64
C SER A 282 0.49 -0.45 33.16
N ASP A 283 1.49 -0.96 33.90
CA ASP A 283 1.45 -1.02 35.37
C ASP A 283 2.62 -0.35 36.13
N ASP A 284 3.52 0.38 35.49
CA ASP A 284 4.58 1.13 36.21
C ASP A 284 4.62 2.63 35.84
N ASN A 285 3.71 3.40 36.46
CA ASN A 285 3.86 4.85 36.59
C ASN A 285 3.51 5.28 38.00
N ASN A 286 4.40 5.03 38.95
CA ASN A 286 4.52 5.81 40.18
C ASN A 286 5.90 5.63 40.82
N ASN A 287 6.61 6.76 40.99
CA ASN A 287 7.69 7.00 41.96
C ASN A 287 8.95 6.11 41.88
N ASP A 288 10.08 6.68 41.47
CA ASP A 288 11.01 7.27 42.44
C ASP A 288 12.23 7.94 41.78
N ASN A 289 12.56 9.12 42.32
CA ASN A 289 13.87 9.74 42.20
C ASN A 289 14.95 8.82 42.80
N GLU A 290 16.04 8.55 42.09
CA GLU A 290 17.42 8.71 42.60
C GLU A 290 18.48 8.29 41.56
N LYS A 291 19.35 9.24 41.23
CA LYS A 291 20.83 9.13 41.25
C LYS A 291 21.48 7.76 40.96
N SER A 292 22.31 7.69 39.93
CA SER A 292 23.78 7.46 39.99
C SER A 292 24.36 6.65 38.81
N ASP A 293 25.47 7.20 38.32
CA ASP A 293 26.71 6.55 37.86
C ASP A 293 26.74 5.60 36.64
N ASN A 294 27.38 6.11 35.58
CA ASN A 294 28.53 5.53 34.86
C ASN A 294 28.65 4.00 34.76
N TYR A 295 28.64 3.47 33.55
CA TYR A 295 29.73 2.69 32.92
C TYR A 295 29.24 2.20 31.54
N VAL A 296 29.87 2.65 30.45
CA VAL A 296 29.80 1.95 29.15
C VAL A 296 31.22 1.66 28.71
N ASP A 297 31.48 0.37 28.62
CA ASP A 297 32.68 -0.31 28.18
C ASP A 297 32.61 -0.44 26.65
N ASP A 298 33.45 0.32 25.95
CA ASP A 298 33.66 0.18 24.52
C ASP A 298 34.81 -0.81 24.28
N ASN A 299 34.46 -2.05 23.94
CA ASN A 299 35.25 -2.95 23.09
C ASN A 299 34.41 -4.20 22.76
N ASP A 300 33.99 -4.37 21.50
CA ASP A 300 34.76 -5.28 20.67
C ASP A 300 34.39 -5.19 19.18
N SER A 301 35.39 -5.52 18.39
CA SER A 301 35.52 -5.24 16.96
C SER A 301 35.02 -6.38 16.06
N ASN A 302 34.89 -6.01 14.77
CA ASN A 302 35.04 -6.83 13.55
C ASN A 302 33.81 -7.51 12.93
N ARG A 303 33.42 -6.99 11.75
CA ARG A 303 33.63 -7.69 10.46
C ARG A 303 33.49 -6.71 9.27
N LEU A 304 34.57 -6.10 8.81
CA LEU A 304 35.46 -6.53 7.71
C LEU A 304 34.80 -6.48 6.31
N VAL A 305 34.94 -5.32 5.66
CA VAL A 305 34.75 -5.11 4.21
C VAL A 305 36.12 -5.22 3.55
N HIS A 306 36.26 -6.16 2.60
CA HIS A 306 37.32 -6.13 1.60
C HIS A 306 36.78 -6.73 0.30
N MET A 307 36.45 -5.88 -0.68
CA MET A 307 36.41 -6.26 -2.09
C MET A 307 37.68 -5.73 -2.74
N SER A 308 38.53 -6.64 -3.19
CA SER A 308 39.64 -6.37 -4.08
C SER A 308 39.19 -6.63 -5.52
N ASN A 309 39.23 -5.57 -6.34
CA ASN A 309 39.44 -5.69 -7.78
C ASN A 309 40.76 -6.44 -8.03
N ILE A 310 40.78 -7.35 -9.02
CA ILE A 310 41.89 -7.45 -9.99
C ILE A 310 41.51 -8.36 -11.16
N ASP A 311 42.06 -7.95 -12.29
CA ASP A 311 41.90 -8.38 -13.67
C ASP A 311 42.21 -9.86 -13.96
N CYS A 312 41.45 -10.43 -14.92
CA CYS A 312 41.90 -11.33 -15.98
C CYS A 312 40.80 -11.42 -17.05
#